data_AF-A0A2A5W468-F1
#
_entry.id   AF-A0A2A5W468-F1
#
_cell.length_a   1.000
_cell.length_b   1.000
_cell.length_c   1.000
_cell.angle_alpha   90.00
_cell.angle_beta   90.00
_cell.angle_gamma   90.00
#
_symmetry.space_group_name_H-M   'P 1'
#
loop_
_entity.id
_entity.type
_entity.pdbx_description
1 polymer ?
#
loop_
_entity_poly.entity_id
_entity_poly.type
_entity_poly.pdbx_seq_one_letter_code
_entity_poly.pdbx_strand_id
1 'polypeptide(L)'
;MKRKQINCWIPDEVFEKIELKAARLGMKPSTYGSKILDTWATDDIPLTPIESELAKLLEKEKKKPSTAKQKSAGKAVSSEQI
;
A
#
# COMPACT_ATOMS: atom_id res chain seq x y z
N MET A 1 -4.27 17.44 -19.01
CA MET A 1 -3.84 17.45 -17.59
C MET A 1 -3.28 18.82 -17.24
N LYS A 2 -3.68 19.41 -16.10
CA LYS A 2 -3.04 20.63 -15.58
C LYS A 2 -1.72 20.25 -14.90
N ARG A 3 -0.61 20.88 -15.30
CA ARG A 3 0.69 20.68 -14.65
C ARG A 3 0.74 21.48 -13.35
N LYS A 4 1.35 20.90 -12.32
CA LYS A 4 1.59 21.52 -11.01
C LYS A 4 3.07 21.38 -10.66
N GLN A 5 3.62 22.36 -9.97
CA GLN A 5 5.00 22.34 -9.48
C GLN A 5 4.98 22.05 -7.98
N ILE A 6 5.85 21.13 -7.56
CA ILE A 6 6.11 20.84 -6.16
C ILE A 6 7.51 21.39 -5.88
N ASN A 7 7.62 22.31 -4.92
CA ASN A 7 8.90 22.81 -4.44
C ASN A 7 9.27 22.03 -3.18
N CYS A 8 10.43 21.38 -3.17
CA CYS A 8 10.95 20.69 -2.00
C CYS A 8 12.42 21.01 -1.79
N TRP A 9 12.81 21.06 -0.53
CA TRP A 9 14.21 21.02 -0.12
C TRP A 9 14.56 19.56 0.14
N ILE A 10 15.68 19.12 -0.43
CA ILE A 10 16.23 17.78 -0.21
C ILE A 10 17.70 17.91 0.21
N PRO A 11 18.24 16.96 0.99
CA PRO A 11 19.66 16.92 1.28
C PRO A 11 20.50 16.76 0.00
N ASP A 12 21.71 17.33 0.00
CA ASP A 12 22.62 17.28 -1.16
C ASP A 12 22.90 15.84 -1.61
N GLU A 13 23.15 14.94 -0.66
CA GLU A 13 23.36 13.51 -0.92
C GLU A 13 22.19 12.82 -1.65
N VAL A 14 20.96 13.32 -1.46
CA VAL A 14 19.78 12.82 -2.16
C VAL A 14 19.75 13.37 -3.58
N PHE A 15 20.06 14.66 -3.74
CA PHE A 15 20.14 15.29 -5.05
C PHE A 15 21.22 14.62 -5.93
N GLU A 16 22.42 14.37 -5.39
CA GLU A 16 23.51 13.69 -6.10
C GLU A 16 23.09 12.31 -6.62
N LYS A 17 22.37 11.52 -5.80
CA LYS A 17 21.85 10.21 -6.22
C LYS A 17 20.83 10.32 -7.34
N ILE A 18 19.97 11.35 -7.31
CA ILE A 18 19.00 11.63 -8.37
C ILE A 18 19.74 12.02 -9.65
N GLU A 19 20.72 12.91 -9.56
CA GLU A 19 21.50 13.41 -10.69
C GLU A 19 22.27 12.29 -11.39
N LEU A 20 23.00 11.46 -10.63
CA LEU A 20 23.78 10.34 -11.18
C LEU A 20 22.89 9.34 -11.92
N LYS A 21 21.72 9.01 -11.35
CA LYS A 21 20.77 8.10 -11.98
C LYS A 21 20.10 8.72 -13.21
N ALA A 22 19.77 10.02 -13.15
CA ALA A 22 19.20 10.74 -14.28
C ALA A 22 20.18 10.81 -15.46
N ALA A 23 21.46 11.10 -15.18
CA ALA A 23 22.52 11.13 -16.18
C ALA A 23 22.70 9.77 -16.87
N ARG A 24 22.71 8.68 -16.11
CA ARG A 24 22.79 7.31 -16.65
C ARG A 24 21.63 6.97 -17.61
N LEU A 25 20.47 7.59 -17.41
CA LEU A 25 19.28 7.40 -18.23
C LEU A 25 19.11 8.50 -19.31
N GLY A 26 20.09 9.40 -19.47
CA GLY A 26 20.04 10.48 -20.46
C GLY A 26 18.92 11.50 -20.21
N MET A 27 18.55 11.75 -18.95
CA MET A 27 17.46 12.66 -18.60
C MET A 27 17.87 13.72 -17.58
N LYS A 28 17.06 14.78 -17.47
CA LYS A 28 17.25 15.83 -16.47
C LYS A 28 16.90 15.32 -15.06
N PRO A 29 17.59 15.77 -14.01
CA PRO A 29 17.26 15.42 -12.62
C PRO A 29 15.79 15.71 -12.27
N SER A 30 15.22 16.82 -12.74
CA SER A 30 13.80 17.16 -12.52
C SER A 30 12.84 16.15 -13.15
N THR A 31 13.17 15.65 -14.35
CA THR A 31 12.37 14.62 -15.03
C THR A 31 12.44 13.30 -14.29
N TYR A 32 13.64 12.92 -13.84
CA TYR A 32 13.81 11.71 -13.05
C TYR A 32 13.11 11.79 -11.68
N GLY A 33 13.24 12.94 -11.00
CA GLY A 33 12.51 13.22 -9.76
C GLY A 33 11.00 13.13 -9.92
N SER A 34 10.43 13.68 -11.00
CA SER A 34 9.01 13.55 -11.29
C SER A 34 8.58 12.09 -11.48
N LYS A 35 9.42 11.24 -12.09
CA LYS A 35 9.12 9.82 -12.24
C LYS A 35 9.11 9.08 -10.90
N ILE A 36 10.05 9.41 -10.01
CA ILE A 36 10.07 8.83 -8.65
C ILE A 36 8.75 9.14 -7.93
N LEU A 37 8.31 10.40 -7.98
CA LEU A 37 7.06 10.82 -7.36
C LEU A 37 5.83 10.14 -7.98
N ASP A 38 5.81 9.97 -9.30
CA ASP A 38 4.74 9.27 -10.02
C ASP A 38 4.64 7.80 -9.60
N THR A 39 5.79 7.11 -9.53
CA THR A 39 5.86 5.72 -9.04
C THR A 39 5.37 5.61 -7.61
N TRP A 40 5.82 6.48 -6.70
CA TRP A 40 5.37 6.46 -5.31
C TRP A 40 3.88 6.75 -5.16
N ALA A 41 3.33 7.67 -5.95
CA ALA A 41 1.91 7.97 -5.93
C ALA A 41 1.05 6.83 -6.51
N THR A 42 1.61 5.98 -7.37
CA THR A 42 0.88 4.90 -8.06
C THR A 42 0.96 3.58 -7.32
N ASP A 43 2.13 3.24 -6.76
CA ASP A 43 2.38 1.89 -6.24
C ASP A 43 1.82 1.66 -4.82
N ASP A 44 1.23 2.68 -4.17
CA ASP A 44 0.66 2.65 -2.80
C ASP A 44 1.58 1.95 -1.78
N ILE A 45 2.90 2.10 -1.96
CA ILE A 45 3.91 1.48 -1.11
C ILE A 45 4.02 2.33 0.17
N PRO A 46 3.90 1.73 1.37
CA PRO A 46 4.10 2.45 2.61
C PRO A 46 5.53 3.02 2.68
N LEU A 47 5.66 4.35 2.84
CA LEU A 47 6.95 5.03 2.85
C LEU A 47 7.52 5.20 4.26
N THR A 48 6.65 5.13 5.27
CA THR A 48 7.01 5.27 6.68
C THR A 48 6.78 3.97 7.47
N PRO A 49 7.45 3.81 8.63
CA PRO A 49 7.17 2.69 9.54
C PRO A 49 5.71 2.62 9.98
N ILE A 50 5.07 3.78 10.20
CA ILE A 50 3.67 3.89 10.63
C ILE A 50 2.74 3.41 9.51
N GLU A 51 2.92 3.87 8.28
CA GLU A 51 2.13 3.41 7.14
C GLU A 51 2.33 1.91 6.91
N SER A 52 3.56 1.41 7.11
CA SER A 52 3.87 -0.02 7.00
C SER A 52 3.15 -0.84 8.06
N GLU A 53 3.07 -0.35 9.28
CA GLU A 53 2.34 -1.00 10.38
C GLU A 53 0.83 -0.97 10.12
N LEU A 54 0.30 0.17 9.68
CA LEU A 54 -1.11 0.33 9.32
C LEU A 54 -1.51 -0.66 8.21
N ALA A 55 -0.70 -0.78 7.15
CA ALA A 55 -0.94 -1.75 6.08
C ALA A 55 -1.00 -3.19 6.61
N LYS A 56 -0.10 -3.57 7.53
CA LYS A 56 -0.12 -4.90 8.16
C LYS A 56 -1.37 -5.13 9.01
N LEU A 57 -1.87 -4.11 9.71
CA LEU A 57 -3.10 -4.22 10.51
C LEU A 57 -4.33 -4.40 9.61
N LEU A 58 -4.44 -3.60 8.56
CA LEU A 58 -5.54 -3.71 7.58
C LEU A 58 -5.57 -5.08 6.89
N GLU A 59 -4.41 -5.63 6.53
CA GLU A 59 -4.31 -6.99 5.97
C GLU A 59 -4.71 -8.09 6.98
N LYS A 60 -4.44 -7.89 8.27
CA LYS A 60 -4.89 -8.81 9.33
C LYS A 60 -6.40 -8.76 9.54
N GLU A 61 -7.02 -7.59 9.42
CA GLU A 61 -8.48 -7.45 9.52
C GLU A 61 -9.20 -8.11 8.34
N LYS A 62 -8.68 -7.94 7.11
CA LYS A 62 -9.20 -8.63 5.91
C LYS A 62 -9.11 -10.15 6.00
N LYS A 63 -8.13 -10.68 6.74
CA LYS A 63 -7.88 -12.12 6.91
C LYS A 63 -8.59 -12.76 8.10
N LYS A 64 -9.35 -12.02 8.92
CA LYS A 64 -10.17 -12.66 9.97
C LYS A 64 -11.37 -13.36 9.33
N PRO A 65 -11.46 -14.70 9.37
CA PRO A 65 -12.69 -15.36 8.97
C PRO A 65 -13.79 -14.98 9.96
N SER A 66 -14.97 -14.67 9.43
CA SER A 66 -16.19 -14.43 10.19
C SER A 66 -16.64 -15.71 10.92
N THR A 67 -16.03 -16.02 12.08
CA THR A 67 -16.52 -17.07 12.97
C THR A 67 -17.62 -16.51 13.87
N ALA A 68 -18.83 -16.46 13.32
CA ALA A 68 -20.06 -16.43 14.11
C ALA A 68 -21.10 -17.33 13.44
N LYS A 69 -20.86 -18.65 13.42
CA LYS A 69 -21.92 -19.63 13.15
C LYS A 69 -22.47 -20.09 14.49
N GLN A 70 -23.63 -19.54 14.84
CA GLN A 70 -24.42 -19.91 16.02
C GLN A 70 -24.60 -21.43 16.08
N LYS A 71 -24.26 -22.04 17.23
CA LYS A 71 -24.72 -23.39 17.58
C LYS A 71 -26.23 -23.29 17.88
N SER A 72 -27.08 -23.71 16.94
CA SER A 72 -28.43 -24.17 17.26
C SER A 72 -28.43 -25.70 17.23
N ALA A 73 -28.38 -26.28 18.42
CA ALA A 73 -28.63 -27.70 18.64
C ALA A 73 -30.11 -27.99 18.32
N GLY A 74 -30.37 -28.77 17.28
CA GLY A 74 -31.68 -29.34 16.97
C GLY A 74 -31.54 -30.85 16.85
N LYS A 75 -31.68 -31.53 17.99
CA LYS A 75 -31.76 -33.00 18.07
C LYS A 75 -33.17 -33.39 17.66
N ALA A 76 -33.37 -33.91 16.46
CA ALA A 76 -34.62 -34.58 16.08
C ALA A 76 -34.41 -36.10 16.20
N VAL A 77 -34.94 -36.66 17.28
CA VAL A 77 -35.24 -38.08 17.43
C VAL A 77 -36.75 -38.18 17.63
N SER A 78 -37.36 -39.24 17.07
CA SER A 78 -38.71 -39.79 17.33
C SER A 78 -39.64 -39.67 16.12
N SER A 79 -40.42 -40.68 15.71
CA SER A 79 -40.52 -42.12 15.96
C SER A 79 -41.48 -42.68 14.88
N GLU A 80 -41.48 -44.00 14.72
CA GLU A 80 -42.46 -44.83 13.99
C GLU A 80 -43.94 -44.57 14.34
N GLN A 81 -44.83 -45.16 13.51
CA GLN A 81 -46.31 -45.27 13.51
C GLN A 81 -46.95 -44.26 12.54
N ILE A 82 -47.70 -44.67 11.50
CA ILE A 82 -48.69 -45.75 11.34
C ILE A 82 -48.56 -46.36 9.94
#